data_AF-A0A2E7N561-F1
#
_entry.id   AF-A0A2E7N561-F1
#
_cell.length_a   1.000
_cell.length_b   1.000
_cell.length_c   1.000
_cell.angle_alpha   90.00
_cell.angle_beta   90.00
_cell.angle_gamma   90.00
#
_symmetry.space_group_name_H-M   'P 1'
#
loop_
_entity.id
_entity.type
_entity.pdbx_description
1 polymer ?
#
loop_
_entity_poly.entity_id
_entity_poly.type
_entity_poly.pdbx_seq_one_letter_code
_entity_poly.pdbx_strand_id
1 'polypeptide(L)'
;MICCTADSWRLCRTICRPAASVQNARISTDITHMAPLSYTSSTDTEKGIHSMSVELNGKVALITGGTSDVGRATAMLFAQAGTKVVVAGRSASDGEAAVEEIEAAGGTACFVRADLSNAIGFEQLMDKALQAYGRLDVTVDLVE
;
A
#
# COMPACT_ATOMS: atom_id res chain seq x y z
N MET A 1 -0.55 -12.64 33.85
CA MET A 1 0.15 -13.90 34.14
C MET A 1 -0.88 -15.01 34.06
N ILE A 2 -0.89 -15.97 33.13
CA ILE A 2 0.10 -16.61 32.25
C ILE A 2 -0.69 -17.00 30.98
N CYS A 3 -0.34 -16.42 29.83
CA CYS A 3 0.39 -17.09 28.75
C CYS A 3 -0.47 -18.09 27.94
N CYS A 4 -1.04 -17.63 26.83
CA CYS A 4 -1.27 -18.49 25.67
C CYS A 4 -0.34 -18.04 24.55
N THR A 5 0.68 -18.87 24.40
CA THR A 5 1.74 -18.97 23.42
C THR A 5 1.23 -19.04 21.98
N ALA A 6 2.08 -18.58 21.06
CA ALA A 6 1.98 -18.78 19.63
C ALA A 6 1.80 -20.28 19.28
N ASP A 7 0.62 -20.68 18.79
CA ASP A 7 0.40 -21.87 17.92
C ASP A 7 -1.10 -22.22 17.71
N SER A 8 -1.93 -21.29 17.22
CA SER A 8 -3.34 -21.63 16.88
C SER A 8 -3.82 -21.03 15.55
N TRP A 9 -2.98 -21.16 14.52
CA TRP A 9 -3.31 -20.79 13.13
C TRP A 9 -4.04 -21.88 12.35
N ARG A 10 -4.70 -22.85 13.01
CA ARG A 10 -5.29 -24.02 12.33
C ARG A 10 -6.81 -24.13 12.36
N LEU A 11 -7.55 -23.15 12.88
CA LEU A 11 -9.00 -23.29 13.03
C LEU A 11 -9.80 -22.08 12.54
N CYS A 12 -9.70 -21.78 11.24
CA CYS A 12 -10.88 -21.32 10.47
C CYS A 12 -10.64 -21.43 8.96
N ARG A 13 -10.72 -22.66 8.44
CA ARG A 13 -10.57 -22.99 7.00
C ARG A 13 -11.93 -23.15 6.29
N THR A 14 -12.99 -22.50 6.77
CA THR A 14 -14.37 -22.87 6.34
C THR A 14 -15.17 -21.76 5.68
N ILE A 15 -14.54 -20.78 5.03
CA ILE A 15 -15.25 -19.84 4.12
C ILE A 15 -14.70 -19.83 2.69
N CYS A 16 -13.58 -20.52 2.39
CA CYS A 16 -13.21 -20.76 0.99
C CYS A 16 -13.98 -21.95 0.42
N ARG A 17 -15.03 -21.68 -0.36
CA ARG A 17 -15.62 -22.65 -1.28
C ARG A 17 -15.09 -22.41 -2.71
N PRO A 18 -14.80 -23.47 -3.50
CA PRO A 18 -14.02 -23.39 -4.74
C PRO A 18 -14.88 -23.55 -6.01
N ALA A 19 -14.30 -23.23 -7.17
CA ALA A 19 -14.57 -23.86 -8.47
C ALA A 19 -13.50 -23.41 -9.47
N ALA A 20 -12.98 -24.18 -10.43
CA ALA A 20 -12.84 -25.60 -10.65
C ALA A 20 -11.90 -25.72 -11.87
N SER A 21 -11.15 -26.81 -11.94
CA SER A 21 -10.66 -27.48 -13.17
C SER A 21 -9.85 -26.69 -14.19
N VAL A 22 -8.55 -26.99 -14.30
CA VAL A 22 -7.98 -27.67 -15.49
C VAL A 22 -6.85 -28.60 -15.03
N GLN A 23 -6.98 -29.87 -15.39
CA GLN A 23 -6.04 -30.96 -15.15
C GLN A 23 -4.64 -30.71 -15.74
N ASN A 24 -3.63 -31.23 -15.01
CA ASN A 24 -2.30 -31.58 -15.50
C ASN A 24 -2.29 -32.11 -16.94
N ALA A 25 -1.48 -31.50 -17.80
CA ALA A 25 -0.98 -32.15 -19.01
C ALA A 25 0.54 -32.28 -18.92
N ARG A 26 0.98 -33.54 -18.99
CA ARG A 26 2.36 -34.01 -18.84
C ARG A 26 3.24 -33.44 -19.96
N ILE A 27 4.50 -33.14 -19.64
CA ILE A 27 5.54 -32.87 -20.63
C ILE A 27 5.71 -34.15 -21.46
N SER A 28 5.23 -34.13 -22.71
CA SER A 28 5.44 -35.21 -23.67
C SER A 28 6.61 -34.85 -24.56
N THR A 29 7.71 -35.58 -24.43
CA THR A 29 8.87 -35.53 -25.32
C THR A 29 8.59 -36.36 -26.56
N ASP A 30 7.81 -35.83 -27.49
CA ASP A 30 7.73 -36.41 -28.82
C ASP A 30 7.55 -35.28 -29.86
N ILE A 31 8.63 -35.02 -30.60
CA ILE A 31 8.84 -33.84 -31.46
C ILE A 31 8.55 -34.11 -32.94
N THR A 32 7.88 -35.23 -33.27
CA THR A 32 7.93 -35.77 -34.64
C THR A 32 6.67 -35.54 -35.48
N HIS A 33 5.66 -34.82 -35.00
CA HIS A 33 4.45 -34.48 -35.79
C HIS A 33 4.17 -32.97 -35.75
N MET A 34 5.04 -32.21 -36.43
CA MET A 34 4.90 -30.77 -36.58
C MET A 34 4.05 -30.46 -37.84
N ALA A 35 2.73 -30.52 -37.70
CA ALA A 35 1.87 -29.70 -38.55
C ALA A 35 2.11 -28.23 -38.17
N PRO A 36 2.27 -27.30 -39.12
CA PRO A 36 2.47 -25.91 -38.76
C PRO A 36 1.29 -25.46 -37.92
N LEU A 37 1.55 -25.15 -36.64
CA LEU A 37 0.63 -24.37 -35.84
C LEU A 37 0.52 -23.04 -36.57
N SER A 38 -0.53 -22.87 -37.35
CA SER A 38 -1.02 -21.58 -37.77
C SER A 38 -1.40 -20.83 -36.50
N TYR A 39 -0.39 -20.28 -35.83
CA TYR A 39 -0.53 -19.18 -34.91
C TYR A 39 -1.00 -18.02 -35.77
N THR A 40 -2.31 -17.94 -35.96
CA THR A 40 -2.95 -16.72 -36.42
C THR A 40 -2.66 -15.69 -35.34
N SER A 41 -1.51 -15.02 -35.49
CA SER A 41 -1.29 -13.70 -34.95
C SER A 41 -2.38 -12.83 -35.56
N SER A 42 -3.52 -12.74 -34.88
CA SER A 42 -4.40 -11.59 -35.02
C SER A 42 -3.53 -10.40 -34.62
N THR A 43 -2.97 -9.72 -35.62
CA THR A 43 -2.54 -8.36 -35.47
C THR A 43 -3.79 -7.52 -35.24
N ASP A 44 -4.29 -7.54 -34.01
CA ASP A 44 -5.04 -6.43 -33.46
C ASP A 44 -4.01 -5.53 -32.77
N THR A 45 -3.78 -4.42 -33.46
CA THR A 45 -2.99 -3.25 -33.12
C THR A 45 -3.29 -2.77 -31.69
N GLU A 46 -2.29 -2.20 -31.01
CA GLU A 46 -2.36 -1.47 -29.72
C GLU A 46 -2.35 -2.32 -28.42
N LYS A 47 -1.15 -2.61 -27.89
CA LYS A 47 -0.98 -3.07 -26.50
C LYS A 47 -1.38 -1.96 -25.53
N GLY A 48 -2.65 -1.93 -25.14
CA GLY A 48 -3.17 -1.05 -24.12
C GLY A 48 -2.45 -1.25 -22.79
N ILE A 49 -1.90 -0.18 -22.22
CA ILE A 49 -1.59 -0.13 -20.79
C ILE A 49 -2.94 -0.28 -20.09
N HIS A 50 -3.15 -1.41 -19.41
CA HIS A 50 -4.28 -1.52 -18.49
C HIS A 50 -4.07 -0.49 -17.37
N SER A 51 -4.68 0.68 -17.51
CA SER A 51 -4.69 1.71 -16.48
C SER A 51 -5.40 1.15 -15.26
N MET A 52 -4.62 0.70 -14.30
CA MET A 52 -5.11 0.20 -13.02
C MET A 52 -5.16 1.40 -12.08
N SER A 53 -6.36 1.97 -11.93
CA SER A 53 -6.60 3.10 -11.03
C SER A 53 -6.76 2.59 -9.61
N VAL A 54 -5.93 3.08 -8.69
CA VAL A 54 -6.02 2.77 -7.25
C VAL A 54 -6.90 3.81 -6.58
N GLU A 55 -7.97 3.37 -5.93
CA GLU A 55 -8.85 4.25 -5.15
C GLU A 55 -8.26 4.49 -3.76
N LEU A 56 -7.99 5.76 -3.44
CA LEU A 56 -7.35 6.19 -2.19
C LEU A 56 -8.34 6.82 -1.18
N ASN A 57 -9.60 7.02 -1.59
CA ASN A 57 -10.61 7.60 -0.73
C ASN A 57 -10.90 6.71 0.48
N GLY A 58 -10.95 7.30 1.68
CA GLY A 58 -11.20 6.59 2.94
C GLY A 58 -10.05 5.68 3.39
N LYS A 59 -8.91 5.69 2.70
CA LYS A 59 -7.68 5.01 3.13
C LYS A 59 -6.92 5.86 4.14
N VAL A 60 -5.94 5.24 4.79
CA VAL A 60 -4.97 5.94 5.64
C VAL A 60 -3.59 5.81 5.04
N ALA A 61 -2.93 6.95 4.81
CA ALA A 61 -1.56 7.00 4.30
C ALA A 61 -0.62 7.58 5.34
N LEU A 62 0.53 6.93 5.53
CA LEU A 62 1.66 7.47 6.27
C LEU A 62 2.70 7.98 5.28
N ILE A 63 3.09 9.24 5.43
CA ILE A 63 4.12 9.88 4.61
C ILE A 63 5.33 10.16 5.49
N THR A 64 6.38 9.35 5.38
CA THR A 64 7.66 9.63 6.04
C THR A 64 8.45 10.64 5.20
N GLY A 65 9.16 11.56 5.86
CA GLY A 65 9.71 12.74 5.19
C GLY A 65 8.62 13.74 4.74
N GLY A 66 7.42 13.66 5.34
CA GLY A 66 6.26 14.48 4.99
C GLY A 66 6.41 15.97 5.28
N THR A 67 7.47 16.37 5.97
CA THR A 67 7.82 17.77 6.26
C THR A 67 8.64 18.45 5.15
N SER A 68 9.30 17.67 4.28
CA SER A 68 9.99 18.20 3.10
C SER A 68 9.03 18.86 2.11
N ASP A 69 9.53 19.67 1.18
CA ASP A 69 8.69 20.26 0.14
C ASP A 69 7.97 19.20 -0.71
N VAL A 70 8.69 18.13 -1.09
CA VAL A 70 8.11 17.02 -1.87
C VAL A 70 7.15 16.20 -1.01
N GLY A 71 7.50 15.94 0.25
CA GLY A 71 6.65 15.21 1.18
C GLY A 71 5.35 15.93 1.52
N ARG A 72 5.42 17.24 1.72
CA ARG A 72 4.25 18.09 1.97
C ARG A 72 3.34 18.13 0.76
N ALA A 73 3.89 18.29 -0.45
CA ALA A 73 3.12 18.22 -1.69
C ALA A 73 2.48 16.84 -1.89
N THR A 74 3.19 15.76 -1.55
CA THR A 74 2.66 14.39 -1.61
C THR A 74 1.51 14.21 -0.61
N ALA A 75 1.71 14.61 0.65
CA ALA A 75 0.69 14.55 1.69
C ALA A 75 -0.60 15.30 1.28
N MET A 76 -0.44 16.48 0.68
CA MET A 76 -1.54 17.28 0.14
C MET A 76 -2.31 16.53 -0.96
N LEU A 77 -1.63 15.89 -1.91
CA LEU A 77 -2.28 15.13 -2.99
C LEU A 77 -3.06 13.92 -2.45
N PHE A 78 -2.52 13.20 -1.46
CA PHE A 78 -3.24 12.12 -0.81
C PHE A 78 -4.48 12.62 -0.06
N ALA A 79 -4.37 13.73 0.65
CA ALA A 79 -5.51 14.33 1.34
C ALA A 79 -6.61 14.77 0.37
N GLN A 80 -6.24 15.39 -0.76
CA GLN A 80 -7.18 15.76 -1.83
C GLN A 80 -7.86 14.55 -2.47
N ALA A 81 -7.19 13.38 -2.49
CA ALA A 81 -7.78 12.12 -2.92
C ALA A 81 -8.73 11.47 -1.88
N GLY A 82 -8.99 12.14 -0.76
CA GLY A 82 -9.87 11.65 0.32
C GLY A 82 -9.20 10.70 1.30
N THR A 83 -7.87 10.62 1.30
CA THR A 83 -7.10 9.83 2.26
C THR A 83 -6.92 10.60 3.57
N LYS A 84 -6.96 9.89 4.70
CA LYS A 84 -6.50 10.44 5.98
C LYS A 84 -4.98 10.31 6.06
N VAL A 85 -4.28 11.40 6.29
CA VAL A 85 -2.82 11.44 6.17
C VAL A 85 -2.15 11.53 7.53
N VAL A 86 -1.12 10.72 7.75
CA VAL A 86 -0.18 10.86 8.85
C VAL A 86 1.09 11.46 8.28
N VAL A 87 1.41 12.69 8.64
CA VAL A 87 2.66 13.36 8.27
C VAL A 87 3.72 12.99 9.31
N ALA A 88 4.86 12.44 8.87
CA ALA A 88 5.95 12.09 9.77
C ALA A 88 7.25 12.79 9.39
N GLY A 89 7.91 13.37 10.39
CA GLY A 89 9.16 14.11 10.21
C GLY A 89 9.79 14.54 11.54
N ARG A 90 10.96 15.18 11.45
CA ARG A 90 11.75 15.58 12.63
C ARG A 90 11.33 16.92 13.22
N SER A 91 10.93 17.85 12.34
CA SER A 91 10.55 19.22 12.66
C SER A 91 9.07 19.28 13.02
N ALA A 92 8.75 19.68 14.25
CA ALA A 92 7.36 19.81 14.69
C ALA A 92 6.67 20.99 14.02
N SER A 93 7.36 22.12 13.88
CA SER A 93 6.80 23.32 13.23
C SER A 93 6.39 23.05 11.79
N ASP A 94 7.25 22.37 11.03
CA ASP A 94 6.99 22.11 9.60
C ASP A 94 5.89 21.05 9.44
N GLY A 95 5.83 20.10 10.38
CA GLY A 95 4.78 19.09 10.45
C GLY A 95 3.41 19.67 10.77
N GLU A 96 3.34 20.56 11.77
CA GLU A 96 2.11 21.27 12.15
C GLU A 96 1.63 22.18 11.01
N ALA A 97 2.54 22.93 10.38
CA ALA A 97 2.21 23.75 9.21
C ALA A 97 1.64 22.91 8.05
N ALA A 98 2.22 21.73 7.77
CA ALA A 98 1.70 20.83 6.74
C ALA A 98 0.29 20.30 7.07
N VAL A 99 0.02 20.01 8.35
CA VAL A 99 -1.33 19.60 8.79
C VAL A 99 -2.33 20.75 8.62
N GLU A 100 -1.97 21.96 9.06
CA GLU A 100 -2.83 23.15 8.91
C GLU A 100 -3.15 23.42 7.44
N GLU A 101 -2.17 23.32 6.55
CA GLU A 101 -2.37 23.47 5.10
C GLU A 101 -3.37 22.43 4.57
N ILE A 102 -3.23 21.17 4.96
CA ILE A 102 -4.11 20.08 4.53
C ILE A 102 -5.54 20.27 5.06
N GLU A 103 -5.68 20.63 6.33
CA GLU A 103 -6.98 20.87 6.96
C GLU A 103 -7.67 22.10 6.36
N ALA A 104 -6.91 23.17 6.06
CA ALA A 104 -7.43 24.35 5.38
C ALA A 104 -7.94 24.04 3.96
N ALA A 105 -7.36 23.04 3.29
CA ALA A 105 -7.84 22.52 2.02
C ALA A 105 -9.03 21.54 2.15
N GLY A 106 -9.53 21.29 3.37
CA GLY A 106 -10.65 20.38 3.65
C GLY A 106 -10.25 18.91 3.77
N GLY A 107 -8.96 18.61 3.82
CA GLY A 107 -8.44 17.26 4.05
C GLY A 107 -8.45 16.86 5.52
N THR A 108 -7.91 15.69 5.82
CA THR A 108 -7.72 15.21 7.20
C THR A 108 -6.29 14.74 7.37
N ALA A 109 -5.55 15.37 8.27
CA ALA A 109 -4.18 14.99 8.56
C ALA A 109 -3.87 15.06 10.05
N CYS A 110 -2.82 14.34 10.48
CA CYS A 110 -2.20 14.53 11.77
C CYS A 110 -0.68 14.42 11.64
N PHE A 111 0.05 15.04 12.56
CA PHE A 111 1.51 15.01 12.57
C PHE A 111 2.03 14.06 13.65
N VAL A 112 3.03 13.26 13.31
CA VAL A 112 3.81 12.45 14.24
C VAL A 112 5.28 12.77 14.09
N ARG A 113 5.84 13.42 15.12
CA ARG A 113 7.29 13.60 15.20
C ARG A 113 7.98 12.24 15.33
N ALA A 114 8.88 11.95 14.41
CA ALA A 114 9.66 10.72 14.40
C ALA A 114 11.08 10.96 13.86
N ASP A 115 12.04 10.23 14.42
CA ASP A 115 13.39 10.09 13.89
C ASP A 115 13.57 8.64 13.45
N LEU A 116 13.69 8.42 12.14
CA LEU A 116 13.76 7.09 11.53
C LEU A 116 15.19 6.57 11.40
N SER A 117 16.17 7.23 12.03
CA SER A 117 17.58 6.78 12.07
C SER A 117 17.79 5.48 12.87
N ASN A 118 16.79 5.04 13.65
CA ASN A 118 16.82 3.81 14.42
C ASN A 118 15.45 3.10 14.42
N ALA A 119 15.47 1.79 14.70
CA ALA A 119 14.28 0.95 14.65
C ALA A 119 13.19 1.36 15.66
N ILE A 120 13.58 1.88 16.84
CA ILE A 120 12.64 2.29 17.89
C ILE A 120 11.77 3.46 17.40
N GLY A 121 12.35 4.40 16.65
CA GLY A 121 11.61 5.53 16.10
C GLY A 121 10.53 5.11 15.09
N PHE A 122 10.81 4.08 14.28
CA PHE A 122 9.83 3.56 13.33
C PHE A 122 8.68 2.81 14.01
N GLU A 123 8.97 1.96 15.00
CA GLU A 123 7.94 1.25 15.78
C GLU A 123 6.98 2.24 16.46
N GLN A 124 7.52 3.26 17.13
CA GLN A 124 6.72 4.31 17.77
C GLN A 124 5.88 5.11 16.76
N LEU A 125 6.41 5.33 15.54
CA LEU A 125 5.66 5.98 14.48
C LEU A 125 4.47 5.13 14.03
N MET A 126 4.67 3.82 13.83
CA MET A 126 3.59 2.91 13.44
C MET A 126 2.49 2.87 14.49
N ASP A 127 2.86 2.73 15.77
CA ASP A 127 1.90 2.69 16.87
C ASP A 127 1.04 3.95 16.94
N LYS A 128 1.66 5.13 16.79
CA LYS A 128 0.94 6.41 16.79
C LYS A 128 0.04 6.56 15.56
N ALA A 129 0.51 6.14 14.37
CA ALA A 129 -0.29 6.16 13.16
C ALA A 129 -1.54 5.27 13.29
N LEU A 130 -1.38 4.06 13.84
CA LEU A 130 -2.48 3.13 14.11
C LEU A 130 -3.40 3.65 15.21
N GLN A 131 -2.89 4.30 16.25
CA GLN A 131 -3.73 4.94 17.28
C GLN A 131 -4.57 6.09 16.72
N ALA A 132 -4.03 6.86 15.77
CA ALA A 132 -4.74 8.01 15.20
C ALA A 132 -5.95 7.59 14.33
N TYR A 133 -5.78 6.57 13.49
CA TYR A 133 -6.80 6.24 12.48
C TYR A 133 -7.24 4.76 12.46
N GLY A 134 -6.70 3.92 13.33
CA GLY A 134 -7.09 2.51 13.51
C GLY A 134 -6.61 1.57 12.41
N ARG A 135 -5.97 2.08 11.35
CA ARG A 135 -5.49 1.33 10.19
C ARG A 135 -4.36 2.08 9.48
N LEU A 136 -3.61 1.36 8.66
CA LEU A 136 -2.64 1.92 7.71
C LEU A 136 -2.75 1.14 6.40
N ASP A 137 -2.98 1.84 5.29
CA ASP A 137 -3.18 1.22 3.96
C ASP A 137 -2.01 1.48 3.02
N VAL A 138 -1.39 2.65 3.15
CA VAL A 138 -0.31 3.10 2.27
C VAL A 138 0.79 3.70 3.13
N THR A 139 2.03 3.34 2.82
CA THR A 139 3.21 4.05 3.32
C THR A 139 3.96 4.61 2.13
N VAL A 140 4.37 5.86 2.23
CA VAL A 140 5.25 6.52 1.26
C VAL A 140 6.50 6.94 2.00
N ASP A 141 7.64 6.44 1.55
CA ASP A 141 8.93 6.76 2.12
C ASP A 141 9.68 7.73 1.22
N LEU A 142 9.89 8.95 1.73
CA LEU A 142 10.63 9.99 1.03
C LEU A 142 11.94 10.24 1.77
N VAL A 143 13.04 10.10 1.03
CA VAL A 143 14.39 10.33 1.56
C VAL A 143 14.63 11.84 1.59
N GLU A 144 14.99 12.35 2.77
CA GLU A 144 15.60 13.66 2.98
C GLU A 144 17.12 13.56 3.09
#